data_AF-A0AAJ2L680-F1
#
_entry.id   AF-A0AAJ2L680-F1
#
_cell.length_a   1.000
_cell.length_b   1.000
_cell.length_c   1.000
_cell.angle_alpha   90.00
_cell.angle_beta   90.00
_cell.angle_gamma   90.00
#
_symmetry.space_group_name_H-M   'P 1'
#
loop_
_entity.id
_entity.type
_entity.pdbx_description
1 polymer ?
#
loop_
_entity_poly.entity_id
_entity_poly.type
_entity_poly.pdbx_seq_one_letter_code
_entity_poly.pdbx_strand_id
1 'polypeptide(L)'
;MSDQADTNEMLVTLTADIVAAHVSNNSVAISDLSILINNVHAALSGLGSEPVVEEKLVPAVSIRTSVKPDFIVCLEDGKKLKMLRRHLMTHYGMTPDDYRAKWGLPADYPMVAPNYAEKRRALAKEIGLGTKGRGGGRKRKPKV
;
A
#
# COMPACT_ATOMS: atom_id res chain seq x y z
N MET A 1 5.56 -23.15 -24.44
CA MET A 1 4.56 -23.98 -23.74
C MET A 1 5.10 -25.37 -23.42
N SER A 2 6.00 -25.94 -24.24
CA SER A 2 6.73 -27.19 -23.96
C SER A 2 7.71 -27.07 -22.78
N ASP A 3 8.52 -26.01 -22.72
CA ASP A 3 9.62 -25.92 -21.74
C ASP A 3 9.15 -25.88 -20.26
N GLN A 4 7.94 -25.38 -20.00
CA GLN A 4 7.35 -25.37 -18.65
C GLN A 4 6.79 -26.73 -18.23
N ALA A 5 6.34 -27.55 -19.18
CA ALA A 5 5.87 -28.90 -18.88
C ALA A 5 7.06 -29.81 -18.55
N ASP A 6 8.14 -29.71 -19.34
CA ASP A 6 9.36 -30.52 -19.16
C ASP A 6 10.05 -30.21 -17.82
N THR A 7 10.09 -28.94 -17.42
CA THR A 7 10.63 -28.53 -16.11
C THR A 7 9.77 -29.01 -14.95
N ASN A 8 8.45 -29.02 -15.09
CA ASN A 8 7.56 -29.53 -14.05
C ASN A 8 7.70 -31.06 -13.88
N GLU A 9 7.80 -31.80 -14.98
CA GLU A 9 8.07 -33.25 -14.95
C GLU A 9 9.43 -33.56 -14.30
N MET A 10 10.46 -32.76 -14.61
CA MET A 10 11.77 -32.87 -13.96
C MET A 10 11.72 -32.56 -12.45
N LEU A 11 10.95 -31.56 -12.03
CA LEU A 11 10.79 -31.25 -10.60
C LEU A 11 10.07 -32.37 -9.84
N VAL A 12 9.04 -32.98 -10.45
CA VAL A 12 8.31 -34.10 -9.84
C VAL A 12 9.23 -35.32 -9.67
N THR A 13 10.02 -35.65 -10.70
CA THR A 13 10.97 -36.78 -10.65
C THR A 13 12.05 -36.57 -9.58
N LEU A 14 12.69 -35.39 -9.54
CA LEU A 14 13.68 -35.05 -8.51
C LEU A 14 13.09 -35.07 -7.09
N THR A 15 11.87 -34.55 -6.92
CA THR A 15 11.17 -34.58 -5.63
C THR A 15 10.92 -36.01 -5.18
N ALA A 16 10.43 -36.87 -6.08
CA ALA A 16 10.15 -38.27 -5.78
C ALA A 16 11.42 -39.03 -5.36
N ASP A 17 12.53 -38.83 -6.09
CA ASP A 17 13.81 -39.47 -5.79
C ASP A 17 14.35 -39.05 -4.41
N ILE A 18 14.28 -37.76 -4.08
CA ILE A 18 14.74 -37.24 -2.78
C ILE A 18 13.88 -37.79 -1.64
N VAL A 19 12.55 -37.79 -1.78
CA VAL A 19 11.64 -38.29 -0.75
C VAL A 19 11.80 -39.80 -0.56
N ALA A 20 11.95 -40.56 -1.66
CA ALA A 20 12.18 -42.01 -1.59
C ALA A 20 13.52 -42.34 -0.90
N ALA A 21 14.59 -41.61 -1.22
CA ALA A 21 15.88 -41.76 -0.54
C ALA A 21 15.78 -41.39 0.95
N HIS A 22 15.02 -40.35 1.30
CA HIS A 22 14.85 -39.93 2.68
C HIS A 22 14.07 -40.96 3.51
N VAL A 23 12.93 -41.44 3.01
CA VAL A 23 12.06 -42.40 3.72
C VAL A 23 12.66 -43.81 3.74
N SER A 24 13.51 -44.19 2.77
CA SER A 24 14.21 -45.48 2.80
C SER A 24 15.27 -45.55 3.90
N ASN A 25 15.84 -44.42 4.31
CA ASN A 25 16.88 -44.36 5.33
C ASN A 25 16.42 -43.77 6.68
N ASN A 26 15.19 -43.23 6.74
CA ASN A 26 14.64 -42.58 7.94
C ASN A 26 13.18 -43.00 8.18
N SER A 27 12.78 -43.11 9.44
CA SER A 27 11.38 -43.38 9.81
C SER A 27 10.58 -42.08 9.80
N VAL A 28 9.57 -41.99 8.94
CA VAL A 28 8.66 -40.83 8.81
C VAL A 28 7.24 -41.31 9.09
N ALA A 29 6.48 -40.55 9.89
CA ALA A 29 5.08 -40.85 10.15
C ALA A 29 4.24 -40.64 8.88
N ILE A 30 3.17 -41.45 8.72
CA ILE A 30 2.29 -41.38 7.54
C ILE A 30 1.64 -39.99 7.41
N SER A 31 1.37 -39.32 8.54
CA SER A 31 0.84 -37.94 8.58
C SER A 31 1.81 -36.91 8.01
N ASP A 32 3.12 -37.16 8.11
CA ASP A 32 4.16 -36.18 7.81
C ASP A 32 4.68 -36.34 6.38
N LEU A 33 4.35 -37.45 5.72
CA LEU A 33 4.78 -37.75 4.35
C LEU A 33 4.26 -36.71 3.34
N SER A 34 3.02 -36.27 3.50
CA SER A 34 2.44 -35.21 2.67
C SER A 34 3.17 -33.88 2.84
N ILE A 35 3.53 -33.55 4.08
CA ILE A 35 4.24 -32.33 4.43
C ILE A 35 5.66 -32.36 3.84
N LEU A 36 6.35 -33.50 3.96
CA LEU A 36 7.69 -33.69 3.42
C LEU A 36 7.73 -33.50 1.90
N ILE A 37 6.80 -34.13 1.18
CA ILE A 37 6.69 -33.99 -0.29
C ILE A 37 6.50 -32.52 -0.67
N ASN A 38 5.57 -31.83 -0.02
CA ASN A 38 5.30 -30.40 -0.29
C ASN A 38 6.53 -29.53 -0.01
N ASN A 39 7.24 -29.78 1.09
CA ASN A 39 8.43 -28.99 1.45
C ASN A 39 9.57 -29.18 0.45
N VAL A 40 9.84 -30.42 0.03
CA VAL A 40 10.90 -30.71 -0.95
C VAL A 40 10.54 -30.12 -2.32
N HIS A 41 9.30 -30.31 -2.77
CA HIS A 41 8.83 -29.75 -4.04
C HIS A 41 8.87 -28.21 -4.02
N ALA A 42 8.39 -27.59 -2.95
CA ALA A 42 8.44 -26.13 -2.77
C ALA A 42 9.88 -25.62 -2.78
N ALA A 43 10.80 -26.28 -2.06
CA ALA A 43 12.20 -25.93 -2.04
C ALA A 43 12.81 -25.99 -3.45
N LEU A 44 12.60 -27.07 -4.20
CA LEU A 44 13.13 -27.23 -5.56
C LEU A 44 12.52 -26.23 -6.55
N SER A 45 11.20 -26.02 -6.50
CA SER A 45 10.51 -25.05 -7.37
C SER A 45 10.88 -23.60 -7.06
N GLY A 46 11.30 -23.32 -5.82
CA GLY A 46 11.77 -22.01 -5.38
C GLY A 46 13.25 -21.74 -5.67
N LEU A 47 14.05 -22.75 -6.05
CA LEU A 47 15.44 -22.55 -6.43
C LEU A 47 15.50 -21.72 -7.73
N GLY A 48 16.05 -20.51 -7.63
CA GLY A 48 16.13 -19.56 -8.75
C GLY A 48 14.99 -18.54 -8.79
N SER A 49 13.97 -18.70 -7.94
CA SER A 49 13.03 -17.63 -7.61
C SER A 49 13.50 -17.02 -6.29
N GLU A 50 14.29 -15.94 -6.37
CA GLU A 50 14.42 -15.09 -5.18
C GLU A 50 13.00 -14.74 -4.74
N PRO A 51 12.64 -14.94 -3.45
CA PRO A 51 11.37 -14.44 -2.98
C PRO A 51 11.42 -12.95 -3.27
N VAL A 52 10.54 -12.48 -4.17
CA VAL A 52 10.21 -11.08 -4.26
C VAL A 52 9.53 -10.80 -2.93
N VAL A 53 10.36 -10.52 -1.92
CA VAL A 53 9.94 -9.85 -0.71
C VAL A 53 9.31 -8.60 -1.26
N GLU A 54 7.97 -8.54 -1.26
CA GLU A 54 7.26 -7.29 -1.44
C GLU A 54 7.89 -6.35 -0.41
N GLU A 55 8.76 -5.47 -0.91
CA GLU A 55 9.37 -4.43 -0.10
C GLU A 55 8.19 -3.63 0.43
N LYS A 56 7.80 -3.91 1.68
CA LYS A 56 6.89 -3.06 2.43
C LYS A 56 7.52 -1.70 2.36
N LEU A 57 6.94 -0.84 1.52
CA LEU A 57 7.38 0.54 1.30
C LEU A 57 7.67 1.14 2.67
N VAL A 58 8.94 1.28 3.01
CA VAL A 58 9.33 1.85 4.29
C VAL A 58 8.94 3.32 4.16
N PRO A 59 7.99 3.82 4.96
CA PRO A 59 7.56 5.19 4.83
C PRO A 59 8.77 6.11 5.02
N ALA A 60 8.97 7.06 4.10
CA ALA A 60 10.13 7.96 4.10
C ALA A 60 10.32 8.70 5.44
N VAL A 61 9.24 8.82 6.22
CA VAL A 61 9.25 9.30 7.60
C VAL A 61 8.13 8.60 8.38
N SER A 62 8.28 8.46 9.70
CA SER A 62 7.16 8.00 10.53
C SER A 62 5.95 8.94 10.39
N ILE A 63 4.74 8.36 10.36
CA ILE A 63 3.46 9.08 10.21
C ILE A 63 3.30 10.20 11.25
N ARG A 64 3.90 10.05 12.45
CA ARG A 64 3.90 11.09 13.49
C ARG A 64 4.75 12.31 13.13
N THR A 65 5.81 12.13 12.33
CA THR A 65 6.78 13.17 11.98
C THR A 65 6.46 13.83 10.63
N SER A 66 5.53 13.27 9.85
CA SER A 66 5.17 13.78 8.54
C SER A 66 4.44 15.13 8.60
N VAL A 67 3.75 15.44 9.69
CA VAL A 67 3.04 16.72 9.86
C VAL A 67 3.85 17.66 10.73
N LYS A 68 4.31 18.78 10.17
CA LYS A 68 4.93 19.89 10.90
C LYS A 68 4.13 21.18 10.70
N PRO A 69 4.25 22.16 11.60
CA PRO A 69 3.45 23.39 11.53
C PRO A 69 3.57 24.12 10.19
N ASP A 70 4.79 24.22 9.64
CA ASP A 70 5.07 24.96 8.41
C ASP A 70 5.07 24.13 7.12
N PHE A 71 5.21 22.80 7.25
CA PHE A 71 5.29 21.90 6.09
C PHE A 71 4.80 20.49 6.45
N ILE A 72 4.28 19.79 5.46
CA ILE A 72 3.93 18.38 5.50
C ILE A 72 4.90 17.60 4.61
N VAL A 73 5.35 16.45 5.09
CA VAL A 73 6.25 15.55 4.35
C VAL A 73 5.43 14.47 3.66
N CYS A 74 5.69 14.26 2.37
CA CYS A 74 5.09 13.15 1.64
C CYS A 74 5.76 11.84 2.04
N LEU A 75 4.96 10.83 2.40
CA LEU A 75 5.44 9.49 2.76
C LEU A 75 5.99 8.69 1.57
N GLU A 76 5.70 9.12 0.33
CA GLU A 76 6.14 8.44 -0.90
C GLU A 76 7.54 8.88 -1.34
N ASP A 77 7.85 10.18 -1.26
CA ASP A 77 9.13 10.74 -1.75
C ASP A 77 9.94 11.50 -0.69
N GLY A 78 9.42 11.65 0.52
CA GLY A 78 10.09 12.37 1.61
C GLY A 78 10.19 13.88 1.41
N LYS A 79 9.53 14.48 0.40
CA LYS A 79 9.63 15.92 0.15
C LYS A 79 8.79 16.74 1.12
N LYS A 80 9.36 17.87 1.55
CA LYS A 80 8.71 18.87 2.39
C LYS A 80 7.87 19.80 1.52
N LEU A 81 6.56 19.80 1.73
CA LEU A 81 5.59 20.51 0.91
C LEU A 81 4.66 21.31 1.82
N LYS A 82 4.10 22.43 1.33
CA LYS A 82 3.02 23.13 2.05
C LYS A 82 1.65 22.53 1.75
N MET A 83 1.48 21.92 0.57
CA MET A 83 0.22 21.34 0.10
C MET A 83 0.49 19.95 -0.50
N LEU A 84 0.16 18.90 0.25
CA LEU A 84 0.33 17.52 -0.20
C LEU A 84 -0.66 17.15 -1.31
N ARG A 85 -1.90 17.66 -1.25
CA ARG A 85 -2.94 17.37 -2.26
C ARG A 85 -2.49 17.60 -3.71
N ARG A 86 -1.84 18.73 -3.97
CA ARG A 86 -1.36 19.07 -5.31
C ARG A 86 -0.29 18.09 -5.77
N HIS A 87 0.66 17.78 -4.90
CA HIS A 87 1.77 16.90 -5.21
C HIS A 87 1.28 15.47 -5.51
N LEU A 88 0.36 14.95 -4.71
CA LEU A 88 -0.27 13.63 -4.95
C LEU A 88 -0.95 13.57 -6.32
N MET A 89 -1.71 14.60 -6.67
CA MET A 89 -2.44 14.62 -7.94
C MET A 89 -1.51 14.78 -9.16
N THR A 90 -0.46 15.59 -9.07
CA THR A 90 0.45 15.87 -10.20
C THR A 90 1.49 14.77 -10.41
N HIS A 91 2.06 14.21 -9.35
CA HIS A 91 3.14 13.20 -9.47
C HIS A 91 2.63 11.77 -9.45
N TYR A 92 1.56 11.50 -8.72
CA TYR A 92 1.08 10.15 -8.48
C TYR A 92 -0.33 9.89 -9.05
N GLY A 93 -1.03 10.93 -9.50
CA GLY A 93 -2.43 10.82 -9.95
C GLY A 93 -3.39 10.33 -8.86
N MET A 94 -2.98 10.36 -7.58
CA MET A 94 -3.74 9.79 -6.47
C MET A 94 -4.63 10.83 -5.80
N THR A 95 -5.81 10.40 -5.36
CA THR A 95 -6.65 11.24 -4.52
C THR A 95 -6.14 11.24 -3.07
N PRO A 96 -6.50 12.25 -2.27
CA PRO A 96 -6.17 12.25 -0.84
C PRO A 96 -6.71 11.02 -0.09
N ASP A 97 -7.80 10.42 -0.54
CA ASP A 97 -8.43 9.28 0.14
C ASP A 97 -7.67 7.99 -0.20
N ASP A 98 -7.29 7.80 -1.45
CA ASP A 98 -6.41 6.68 -1.87
C ASP A 98 -5.09 6.71 -1.11
N TYR A 99 -4.52 7.91 -0.94
CA TYR A 99 -3.30 8.10 -0.19
C TYR A 99 -3.44 7.70 1.29
N ARG A 100 -4.58 8.02 1.92
CA ARG A 100 -4.84 7.60 3.30
C ARG A 100 -5.03 6.10 3.40
N ALA A 101 -5.75 5.49 2.46
CA ALA A 101 -5.96 4.05 2.41
C ALA A 101 -4.61 3.32 2.25
N LYS A 102 -3.77 3.79 1.33
CA LYS A 102 -2.45 3.19 1.04
C LYS A 102 -1.52 3.19 2.26
N TRP A 103 -1.52 4.27 3.04
CA TRP A 103 -0.65 4.42 4.21
C TRP A 103 -1.33 4.15 5.56
N GLY A 104 -2.59 3.68 5.57
CA GLY A 104 -3.35 3.44 6.80
C GLY A 104 -3.55 4.68 7.67
N LEU A 105 -3.66 5.86 7.05
CA LEU A 105 -3.75 7.14 7.76
C LEU A 105 -5.17 7.39 8.30
N PRO A 106 -5.30 8.06 9.47
CA PRO A 106 -6.60 8.51 9.98
C PRO A 106 -7.33 9.44 9.00
N ALA A 107 -8.67 9.43 9.01
CA ALA A 107 -9.48 10.32 8.18
C ALA A 107 -9.18 11.81 8.41
N ASP A 108 -8.82 12.18 9.64
CA ASP A 108 -8.46 13.53 10.06
C ASP A 108 -7.02 13.94 9.71
N TYR A 109 -6.29 13.10 8.95
CA TYR A 109 -4.93 13.43 8.56
C TYR A 109 -4.90 14.69 7.66
N PRO A 110 -4.16 15.76 8.04
CA PRO A 110 -4.12 16.99 7.29
C PRO A 110 -3.36 16.79 5.98
N MET A 111 -3.87 17.34 4.89
CA MET A 111 -3.23 17.25 3.56
C MET A 111 -2.49 18.54 3.16
N VAL A 112 -2.39 19.47 4.10
CA VAL A 112 -1.84 20.81 3.96
C VAL A 112 -1.22 21.18 5.30
N ALA A 113 -0.14 21.94 5.30
CA ALA A 113 0.51 22.38 6.54
C ALA A 113 -0.48 23.16 7.44
N PRO A 114 -0.56 22.86 8.76
CA PRO A 114 -1.49 23.52 9.68
C PRO A 114 -1.41 25.05 9.66
N ASN A 115 -0.22 25.65 9.71
CA ASN A 115 -0.05 27.12 9.68
C ASN A 115 -0.57 27.72 8.36
N TYR A 116 -0.42 27.00 7.24
CA TYR A 116 -0.96 27.44 5.96
C TYR A 116 -2.49 27.37 5.93
N ALA A 117 -3.07 26.33 6.51
CA ALA A 117 -4.51 26.18 6.65
C ALA A 117 -5.10 27.29 7.56
N GLU A 118 -4.44 27.61 8.67
CA GLU A 118 -4.84 28.69 9.58
C GLU A 118 -4.78 30.07 8.92
N LYS A 119 -3.69 30.40 8.21
CA LYS A 119 -3.57 31.65 7.46
C LYS A 119 -4.67 31.79 6.41
N ARG A 120 -4.96 30.73 5.64
CA ARG A 120 -6.08 30.73 4.69
C ARG A 120 -7.42 30.89 5.38
N ARG A 121 -7.63 30.29 6.55
CA ARG A 121 -8.87 30.40 7.32
C ARG A 121 -9.07 31.81 7.86
N ALA A 122 -8.01 32.46 8.36
CA ALA A 122 -8.03 33.84 8.82
C ALA A 122 -8.38 34.80 7.68
N LEU A 123 -7.69 34.66 6.54
CA LEU A 123 -7.95 35.45 5.34
C LEU A 123 -9.38 35.25 4.80
N ALA A 124 -9.88 34.01 4.80
CA ALA A 124 -11.25 33.73 4.36
C ALA A 124 -12.31 34.41 5.24
N LYS A 125 -12.07 34.48 6.56
CA LYS A 125 -12.95 35.20 7.48
C LYS A 125 -12.89 36.71 7.25
N GLU A 126 -11.70 37.25 7.02
CA GLU A 126 -11.47 38.68 6.72
C GLU A 126 -12.16 39.09 5.41
N ILE A 127 -12.10 38.24 4.38
CA ILE A 127 -12.76 38.45 3.08
C ILE A 127 -14.28 38.15 3.13
N GLY A 128 -14.81 37.68 4.26
CA GLY A 128 -16.25 37.42 4.43
C GLY A 128 -16.76 36.12 3.80
N LEU A 129 -15.88 35.18 3.46
CA LEU A 129 -16.29 33.82 3.06
C LEU A 129 -16.82 33.07 4.30
N GLY A 130 -18.15 33.00 4.42
CA GLY A 130 -18.86 32.23 5.46
C GLY A 130 -19.63 33.07 6.49
N THR A 131 -19.58 34.40 6.41
CA THR A 131 -20.49 35.27 7.16
C THR A 131 -21.82 35.37 6.42
N LYS A 132 -22.92 34.93 7.06
CA LYS A 132 -24.30 35.00 6.56
C LYS A 132 -24.57 36.31 5.81
N GLY A 133 -24.79 36.26 4.49
CA GLY A 133 -25.19 37.46 3.76
C GLY A 133 -25.09 37.40 2.24
N ARG A 134 -25.75 36.44 1.58
CA ARG A 134 -26.44 36.59 0.28
C ARG A 134 -26.96 35.24 -0.21
N GLY A 135 -28.27 35.06 -0.12
CA GLY A 135 -28.97 33.87 -0.58
C GLY A 135 -28.83 33.68 -2.10
N GLY A 136 -28.12 32.63 -2.48
CA GLY A 136 -28.25 31.96 -3.79
C GLY A 136 -29.08 30.67 -3.69
N GLY A 137 -30.00 30.61 -2.71
CA GLY A 137 -30.93 29.49 -2.57
C GLY A 137 -31.96 29.55 -3.70
N ARG A 138 -31.71 28.80 -4.76
CA ARG A 138 -32.60 28.58 -5.91
C ARG A 138 -33.95 28.05 -5.39
N LYS A 139 -34.95 28.94 -5.25
CA LYS A 139 -36.32 28.56 -4.85
C LYS A 139 -36.84 27.50 -5.82
N ARG A 140 -37.08 26.28 -5.35
CA ARG A 140 -37.83 25.25 -6.09
C ARG A 140 -39.29 25.69 -6.16
N LYS A 141 -39.86 25.83 -7.36
CA LYS A 141 -41.29 26.11 -7.57
C LYS A 141 -42.12 24.87 -7.16
N PRO A 142 -43.29 25.03 -6.53
CA PRO A 142 -44.19 23.91 -6.27
C PRO A 142 -44.78 23.40 -7.59
N LYS A 143 -44.93 22.08 -7.70
CA LYS A 143 -45.60 21.40 -8.79
C LYS A 143 -47.11 21.49 -8.54
N VAL A 144 -47.85 22.06 -9.49
CA VAL A 144 -49.33 21.98 -9.56
C VAL A 144 -49.71 20.61 -10.11
#